data_AF-A0A1J4X734-F1
#
_entry.id   AF-A0A1J4X734-F1
#
_cell.length_a   1.000
_cell.length_b   1.000
_cell.length_c   1.000
_cell.angle_alpha   90.00
_cell.angle_beta   90.00
_cell.angle_gamma   90.00
#
_symmetry.space_group_name_H-M   'P 1'
#
loop_
_entity.id
_entity.type
_entity.pdbx_description
1 polymer ?
#
loop_
_entity_poly.entity_id
_entity_poly.type
_entity_poly.pdbx_seq_one_letter_code
_entity_poly.pdbx_strand_id
1 'polypeptide(L)'
;MVVDHCEMTYGTISTINQYNTQFTFVSFYSKNSQYLDHCQYCEDCFACSGLKKKRFCIFNQQYSEEEYMRLKAKIVEHMKKTGEWGQFLPPELSPFGYNETVAQEYFPLTGGEVARRGWKWHADTESQTSNYQGPRVSLSVDIKDVPDDMTEKILVCERTGKPYKIIPHELALYRQHRLPLPRVCFDERHLERIRRRNPRKLWTRSCMKCGKSIETTYSPDRPETVYCESCYLKEVY
;
A
#
# COMPACT_ATOMS: atom_id res chain seq x y z
N MET A 1 3.23 -10.79 0.58
CA MET A 1 4.16 -10.68 -0.56
C MET A 1 4.25 -12.07 -1.15
N VAL A 2 3.89 -12.25 -2.42
CA VAL A 2 3.91 -13.56 -3.09
C VAL A 2 5.12 -13.57 -4.01
N VAL A 3 6.01 -14.54 -3.82
CA VAL A 3 7.10 -14.86 -4.76
C VAL A 3 7.03 -16.36 -4.93
N ASP A 4 6.69 -16.82 -6.13
CA ASP A 4 6.37 -18.22 -6.38
C ASP A 4 6.93 -18.67 -7.73
N HIS A 5 7.51 -19.87 -7.80
CA HIS A 5 8.17 -20.42 -8.99
C HIS A 5 9.14 -19.44 -9.68
N CYS A 6 9.97 -18.72 -8.92
CA CYS A 6 10.88 -17.70 -9.45
C CYS A 6 12.35 -18.13 -9.32
N GLU A 7 13.11 -18.01 -10.41
CA GLU A 7 14.54 -18.37 -10.47
C GLU A 7 15.39 -17.18 -10.93
N MET A 8 16.60 -17.05 -10.37
CA MET A 8 17.52 -15.94 -10.66
C MET A 8 16.88 -14.54 -10.49
N THR A 9 16.02 -14.39 -9.49
CA THR A 9 15.33 -13.12 -9.22
C THR A 9 15.95 -12.37 -8.04
N TYR A 10 15.95 -11.04 -8.13
CA TYR A 10 16.46 -10.18 -7.05
C TYR A 10 15.69 -8.86 -6.96
N GLY A 11 15.36 -8.42 -5.75
CA GLY A 11 14.62 -7.16 -5.56
C GLY A 11 13.26 -7.20 -6.26
N THR A 12 12.52 -8.29 -6.12
CA THR A 12 11.20 -8.45 -6.74
C THR A 12 10.10 -8.45 -5.67
N ILE A 13 8.94 -7.88 -6.00
CA ILE A 13 7.79 -7.79 -5.08
C ILE A 13 6.54 -8.23 -5.83
N SER A 14 5.82 -9.20 -5.26
CA SER A 14 4.54 -9.71 -5.80
C SER A 14 4.71 -10.26 -7.23
N THR A 15 5.49 -11.33 -7.35
CA THR A 15 5.85 -11.93 -8.65
C THR A 15 5.60 -13.43 -8.67
N ILE A 16 5.24 -13.97 -9.83
CA ILE A 16 5.01 -15.42 -10.04
C ILE A 16 5.66 -15.81 -11.36
N ASN A 17 6.29 -16.99 -11.37
CA ASN A 17 6.84 -17.64 -12.56
C ASN A 17 7.78 -16.72 -13.35
N GLN A 18 8.81 -16.22 -12.66
CA GLN A 18 9.82 -15.33 -13.24
C GLN A 18 11.14 -16.06 -13.43
N TYR A 19 11.86 -15.72 -14.49
CA TYR A 19 13.22 -16.21 -14.71
C TYR A 19 14.18 -15.07 -15.06
N ASN A 20 15.25 -14.91 -14.29
CA ASN A 20 16.27 -13.87 -14.51
C ASN A 20 15.65 -12.46 -14.57
N THR A 21 14.95 -12.06 -13.51
CA THR A 21 14.37 -10.72 -13.40
C THR A 21 14.77 -9.97 -12.13
N GLN A 22 15.00 -8.67 -12.24
CA GLN A 22 15.46 -7.86 -11.12
C GLN A 22 14.74 -6.51 -11.01
N PHE A 23 14.57 -6.02 -9.78
CA PHE A 23 13.94 -4.71 -9.49
C PHE A 23 12.53 -4.60 -10.05
N THR A 24 11.71 -5.63 -9.83
CA THR A 24 10.36 -5.71 -10.42
C THR A 24 9.26 -5.61 -9.38
N PHE A 25 8.16 -4.98 -9.74
CA PHE A 25 6.97 -4.79 -8.91
C PHE A 25 5.73 -5.31 -9.64
N VAL A 26 4.96 -6.18 -9.00
CA VAL A 26 3.66 -6.70 -9.48
C VAL A 26 3.74 -7.22 -10.92
N SER A 27 4.81 -7.96 -11.22
CA SER A 27 5.09 -8.46 -12.57
C SER A 27 5.11 -9.98 -12.61
N PHE A 28 4.48 -10.57 -13.63
CA PHE A 28 4.16 -12.00 -13.66
C PHE A 28 4.53 -12.66 -15.00
N TYR A 29 4.98 -13.91 -14.95
CA TYR A 29 5.28 -14.73 -16.15
C TYR A 29 6.32 -14.09 -17.10
N SER A 30 7.28 -13.33 -16.56
CA SER A 30 8.25 -12.56 -17.34
C SER A 30 9.66 -13.11 -17.15
N LYS A 31 10.53 -12.88 -18.15
CA LYS A 31 11.92 -13.33 -18.11
C LYS A 31 12.91 -12.34 -18.69
N ASN A 32 14.17 -12.45 -18.30
CA ASN A 32 15.30 -11.65 -18.80
C ASN A 32 15.06 -10.13 -18.75
N SER A 33 14.36 -9.66 -17.72
CA SER A 33 13.82 -8.31 -17.66
C SER A 33 14.17 -7.62 -16.35
N GLN A 34 14.42 -6.31 -16.40
CA GLN A 34 14.75 -5.52 -15.22
C GLN A 34 13.89 -4.27 -15.13
N TYR A 35 13.64 -3.78 -13.91
CA TYR A 35 12.88 -2.55 -13.70
C TYR A 35 11.46 -2.64 -14.29
N LEU A 36 10.74 -3.74 -14.03
CA LEU A 36 9.37 -3.91 -14.49
C LEU A 36 8.36 -3.47 -13.43
N ASP A 37 7.32 -2.80 -13.86
CA ASP A 37 6.21 -2.36 -13.02
C ASP A 37 4.88 -2.83 -13.64
N HIS A 38 4.08 -3.62 -12.93
CA HIS A 38 2.79 -4.13 -13.43
C HIS A 38 2.83 -4.80 -14.83
N CYS A 39 3.94 -5.45 -15.19
CA CYS A 39 4.11 -6.06 -16.52
C CYS A 39 3.81 -7.57 -16.49
N GLN A 40 3.21 -8.11 -17.57
CA GLN A 40 2.81 -9.52 -17.65
C GLN A 40 3.31 -10.17 -18.93
N TYR A 41 3.84 -11.39 -18.85
CA TYR A 41 4.30 -12.15 -20.01
C TYR A 41 5.32 -11.38 -20.88
N CYS A 42 6.24 -10.65 -20.24
CA CYS A 42 7.24 -9.86 -20.95
C CYS A 42 8.59 -10.58 -20.97
N GLU A 43 9.31 -10.44 -22.08
CA GLU A 43 10.64 -11.04 -22.26
C GLU A 43 11.59 -9.99 -22.82
N ASP A 44 12.77 -9.84 -22.22
CA ASP A 44 13.73 -8.83 -22.63
C ASP A 44 13.13 -7.40 -22.61
N CYS A 45 12.57 -7.00 -21.48
CA CYS A 45 12.07 -5.65 -21.24
C CYS A 45 12.88 -4.95 -20.14
N PHE A 46 13.07 -3.64 -20.30
CA PHE A 46 13.82 -2.81 -19.37
C PHE A 46 13.03 -1.54 -19.01
N ALA A 47 12.88 -1.24 -17.72
CA ALA A 47 12.23 -0.01 -17.25
C ALA A 47 10.84 0.21 -17.88
N CYS A 48 9.99 -0.82 -17.87
CA CYS A 48 8.66 -0.80 -18.49
C CYS A 48 7.56 -0.88 -17.44
N SER A 49 6.42 -0.24 -17.71
CA SER A 49 5.23 -0.22 -16.85
C SER A 49 3.97 -0.64 -17.61
N GLY A 50 3.20 -1.59 -17.06
CA GLY A 50 1.87 -1.97 -17.58
C GLY A 50 1.85 -2.74 -18.91
N LEU A 51 2.99 -3.24 -19.39
CA LEU A 51 3.05 -3.98 -20.65
C LEU A 51 2.52 -5.42 -20.52
N LYS A 52 1.97 -5.95 -21.62
CA LYS A 52 1.51 -7.35 -21.71
C LYS A 52 2.01 -7.99 -23.00
N LYS A 53 2.63 -9.18 -22.90
CA LYS A 53 3.06 -9.98 -24.06
C LYS A 53 3.97 -9.20 -25.02
N LYS A 54 4.93 -8.45 -24.48
CA LYS A 54 5.87 -7.62 -25.24
C LYS A 54 7.30 -8.09 -25.07
N ARG A 55 8.12 -7.76 -26.07
CA ARG A 55 9.55 -8.08 -26.10
C ARG A 55 10.37 -6.92 -26.62
N PHE A 56 11.61 -6.83 -26.14
CA PHE A 56 12.58 -5.82 -26.56
C PHE A 56 12.06 -4.39 -26.35
N CYS A 57 11.47 -4.14 -25.18
CA CYS A 57 10.95 -2.83 -24.81
C CYS A 57 11.86 -2.11 -23.82
N ILE A 58 12.04 -0.80 -24.03
CA ILE A 58 12.66 0.12 -23.07
C ILE A 58 11.71 1.29 -22.88
N PHE A 59 11.38 1.66 -21.64
CA PHE A 59 10.44 2.75 -21.34
C PHE A 59 9.12 2.64 -22.12
N ASN A 60 8.58 1.42 -22.20
CA ASN A 60 7.38 1.05 -22.96
C ASN A 60 7.46 1.18 -24.49
N GLN A 61 8.61 1.58 -25.05
CA GLN A 61 8.83 1.61 -26.49
C GLN A 61 9.49 0.32 -26.96
N GLN A 62 8.96 -0.28 -28.03
CA GLN A 62 9.51 -1.49 -28.62
C GLN A 62 10.60 -1.15 -29.63
N TYR A 63 11.69 -1.92 -29.62
CA TYR A 63 12.86 -1.76 -30.50
C TYR A 63 13.16 -3.07 -31.23
N SER A 64 14.04 -3.00 -32.23
CA SER A 64 14.74 -4.20 -32.71
C SER A 64 15.62 -4.78 -31.60
N GLU A 65 15.99 -6.06 -31.73
CA GLU A 65 16.83 -6.73 -30.74
C GLU A 65 18.21 -6.06 -30.61
N GLU A 66 18.83 -5.70 -31.74
CA GLU A 66 20.13 -5.04 -31.79
C GLU A 66 20.08 -3.65 -31.13
N GLU A 67 19.04 -2.87 -31.43
CA GLU A 67 18.86 -1.55 -30.82
C GLU A 67 18.56 -1.66 -29.32
N TYR A 68 17.73 -2.62 -28.91
CA TYR A 68 17.43 -2.90 -27.51
C TYR A 68 18.72 -3.22 -26.73
N MET A 69 19.54 -4.15 -27.21
CA MET A 69 20.78 -4.54 -26.53
C MET A 69 21.74 -3.35 -26.40
N ARG A 70 21.89 -2.55 -27.47
CA ARG A 70 22.75 -1.35 -27.47
C ARG A 70 22.25 -0.29 -26.48
N LEU A 71 20.96 0.03 -26.52
CA LEU A 71 20.37 1.06 -25.65
C LEU A 71 20.37 0.62 -24.19
N LYS A 72 20.01 -0.63 -23.90
CA LYS A 72 20.06 -1.20 -22.57
C LYS A 72 21.47 -1.11 -21.98
N ALA A 73 22.50 -1.53 -22.73
CA ALA A 73 23.88 -1.45 -22.26
C ALA A 73 24.29 -0.01 -21.88
N LYS A 74 23.93 0.97 -22.72
CA LYS A 74 24.19 2.40 -22.47
C LYS A 74 23.47 2.90 -21.20
N ILE A 75 22.21 2.52 -21.02
CA ILE A 75 21.41 2.92 -19.85
C ILE A 75 22.00 2.29 -18.57
N VAL A 76 22.32 0.99 -18.61
CA VAL A 76 22.93 0.28 -17.47
C VAL A 76 24.27 0.91 -17.08
N GLU A 77 25.11 1.27 -18.05
CA GLU A 77 26.39 1.94 -17.77
C GLU A 77 26.18 3.31 -17.11
N HIS A 78 25.20 4.08 -17.59
CA HIS A 78 24.83 5.35 -16.98
C HIS A 78 24.35 5.16 -15.54
N MET A 79 23.41 4.24 -15.31
CA MET A 79 22.86 3.93 -13.98
C MET A 79 23.94 3.45 -13.00
N LYS A 80 24.97 2.74 -13.47
CA LYS A 80 26.12 2.35 -12.63
C LYS A 80 26.96 3.57 -12.23
N LYS A 81 27.16 4.53 -13.13
CA LYS A 81 27.90 5.77 -12.85
C LYS A 81 27.13 6.69 -11.89
N THR A 82 25.81 6.72 -11.97
CA THR A 82 24.94 7.54 -11.10
C THR A 82 24.56 6.84 -9.79
N GLY A 83 24.87 5.55 -9.64
CA GLY A 83 24.53 4.76 -8.45
C GLY A 83 23.07 4.27 -8.40
N GLU A 84 22.31 4.46 -9.48
CA GLU A 84 20.90 4.05 -9.61
C GLU A 84 20.77 2.55 -9.94
N TRP A 85 21.82 1.96 -10.53
CA TRP A 85 21.83 0.53 -10.83
C TRP A 85 21.76 -0.28 -9.54
N GLY A 86 20.79 -1.19 -9.46
CA GLY A 86 20.59 -2.01 -8.27
C GLY A 86 19.57 -1.47 -7.26
N GLN A 87 19.06 -0.25 -7.48
CA GLN A 87 18.05 0.37 -6.62
C GLN A 87 16.65 0.25 -7.24
N PHE A 88 15.61 0.31 -6.41
CA PHE A 88 14.26 0.58 -6.91
C PHE A 88 14.16 2.02 -7.45
N LEU A 89 13.09 2.31 -8.19
CA LEU A 89 12.83 3.67 -8.65
C LEU A 89 12.80 4.66 -7.46
N PRO A 90 13.47 5.82 -7.59
CA PRO A 90 13.55 6.81 -6.52
C PRO A 90 12.16 7.26 -6.04
N PRO A 91 11.92 7.42 -4.72
CA PRO A 91 10.65 7.94 -4.19
C PRO A 91 10.28 9.31 -4.75
N GLU A 92 11.26 10.10 -5.19
CA GLU A 92 11.08 11.43 -5.80
C GLU A 92 10.27 11.37 -7.11
N LEU A 93 10.32 10.23 -7.81
CA LEU A 93 9.56 9.98 -9.03
C LEU A 93 8.11 9.55 -8.76
N SER A 94 7.74 9.27 -7.51
CA SER A 94 6.36 8.91 -7.15
C SER A 94 5.39 10.01 -7.60
N PRO A 95 4.26 9.67 -8.24
CA PRO A 95 3.21 10.65 -8.53
C PRO A 95 2.40 11.01 -7.26
N PHE A 96 2.51 10.22 -6.19
CA PHE A 96 1.78 10.41 -4.93
C PHE A 96 2.65 11.01 -3.83
N GLY A 97 2.02 11.74 -2.89
CA GLY A 97 2.69 12.20 -1.67
C GLY A 97 2.91 11.04 -0.70
N TYR A 98 3.99 11.09 0.08
CA TYR A 98 4.35 10.04 1.04
C TYR A 98 3.19 9.69 1.98
N ASN A 99 2.49 10.72 2.47
CA ASN A 99 1.36 10.60 3.40
C ASN A 99 0.12 9.91 2.84
N GLU A 100 0.01 9.76 1.53
CA GLU A 100 -1.08 9.04 0.86
C GLU A 100 -0.72 7.59 0.54
N THR A 101 0.56 7.23 0.69
CA THR A 101 1.02 5.89 0.40
C THR A 101 0.88 4.98 1.62
N VAL A 102 0.85 3.69 1.35
CA VAL A 102 0.96 2.62 2.36
C VAL A 102 2.25 2.73 3.20
N ALA A 103 3.27 3.45 2.72
CA ALA A 103 4.47 3.71 3.52
C ALA A 103 4.17 4.56 4.76
N GLN A 104 3.27 5.55 4.67
CA GLN A 104 2.87 6.35 5.84
C GLN A 104 2.13 5.53 6.89
N GLU A 105 1.32 4.56 6.47
CA GLU A 105 0.62 3.66 7.41
C GLU A 105 1.59 2.79 8.21
N TYR A 106 2.68 2.35 7.59
CA TYR A 106 3.64 1.43 8.20
C TYR A 106 4.83 2.11 8.87
N PHE A 107 5.26 3.23 8.31
CA PHE A 107 6.43 4.01 8.70
C PHE A 107 6.02 5.49 8.71
N PRO A 108 5.19 5.90 9.69
CA PRO A 108 4.66 7.25 9.72
C PRO A 108 5.79 8.27 9.87
N LEU A 109 5.79 9.27 9.00
CA LEU A 109 6.69 10.41 9.05
C LEU A 109 5.89 11.70 9.18
N THR A 110 6.55 12.70 9.74
CA THR A 110 6.08 14.09 9.71
C THR A 110 6.39 14.73 8.36
N GLY A 111 5.61 15.75 7.98
CA GLY A 111 5.86 16.51 6.75
C GLY A 111 7.28 17.11 6.71
N GLY A 112 7.83 17.52 7.85
CA GLY A 112 9.21 18.02 7.95
C GLY A 112 10.27 16.94 7.72
N GLU A 113 10.04 15.70 8.15
CA GLU A 113 10.92 14.57 7.84
C GLU A 113 10.89 14.20 6.36
N VAL A 114 9.70 14.21 5.75
CA VAL A 114 9.51 13.95 4.31
C VAL A 114 10.18 15.04 3.48
N ALA A 115 10.00 16.31 3.82
CA ALA A 115 10.63 17.44 3.13
C ALA A 115 12.17 17.38 3.21
N ARG A 116 12.74 17.03 4.37
CA ARG A 116 14.20 16.84 4.52
C ARG A 116 14.77 15.73 3.64
N ARG A 117 13.95 14.76 3.24
CA ARG A 117 14.32 13.67 2.33
C ARG A 117 14.09 14.02 0.85
N GLY A 118 13.57 15.20 0.54
CA GLY A 118 13.23 15.60 -0.83
C GLY A 118 12.00 14.90 -1.40
N TRP A 119 11.18 14.27 -0.55
CA TRP A 119 10.00 13.51 -0.96
C TRP A 119 8.76 14.40 -1.02
N LYS A 120 7.79 14.00 -1.84
CA LYS A 120 6.52 14.72 -1.98
C LYS A 120 5.67 14.51 -0.73
N TRP A 121 5.06 15.59 -0.24
CA TRP A 121 3.98 15.54 0.74
C TRP A 121 2.72 16.08 0.08
N HIS A 122 1.64 15.32 0.13
CA HIS A 122 0.35 15.80 -0.32
C HIS A 122 -0.21 16.72 0.75
N ALA A 123 -0.06 18.02 0.54
CA ALA A 123 -0.78 19.01 1.33
C ALA A 123 -2.27 18.76 1.13
N ASP A 124 -3.06 18.81 2.20
CA ASP A 124 -4.50 18.99 2.08
C ASP A 124 -4.72 20.39 1.48
N THR A 125 -4.51 20.55 0.17
CA THR A 125 -4.88 21.79 -0.51
C THR A 125 -6.39 21.94 -0.38
N GLU A 126 -6.75 23.08 0.18
CA GLU A 126 -8.10 23.55 0.44
C GLU A 126 -9.05 23.27 -0.74
N SER A 127 -10.32 22.97 -0.41
CA SER A 127 -11.47 22.86 -1.33
C SER A 127 -11.78 21.53 -2.05
N GLN A 128 -12.06 20.47 -1.29
CA GLN A 128 -13.26 19.67 -1.63
C GLN A 128 -14.49 20.08 -0.81
N THR A 129 -14.34 21.05 0.08
CA THR A 129 -15.43 21.91 0.54
C THR A 129 -15.75 22.92 -0.57
N SER A 130 -16.18 22.43 -1.73
CA SER A 130 -16.87 23.26 -2.70
C SER A 130 -18.07 23.92 -2.01
N ASN A 131 -18.46 25.11 -2.46
CA ASN A 131 -19.46 25.99 -1.85
C ASN A 131 -20.88 25.41 -1.68
N TYR A 132 -21.09 24.11 -1.94
CA TYR A 132 -22.37 23.44 -1.80
C TYR A 132 -22.23 22.15 -1.00
N GLN A 133 -22.67 22.18 0.26
CA GLN A 133 -22.62 21.03 1.18
C GLN A 133 -23.98 20.35 1.40
N GLY A 134 -25.00 20.72 0.61
CA GLY A 134 -26.38 20.24 0.83
C GLY A 134 -26.90 20.52 2.25
N PRO A 135 -28.13 20.12 2.58
CA PRO A 135 -28.60 20.13 3.96
C PRO A 135 -27.84 19.07 4.78
N ARG A 136 -27.53 19.38 6.04
CA ARG A 136 -26.97 18.38 6.97
C ARG A 136 -27.97 17.23 7.13
N VAL A 137 -27.53 16.04 6.77
CA VAL A 137 -28.33 14.82 6.89
C VAL A 137 -28.04 14.17 8.24
N SER A 138 -29.08 13.94 9.04
CA SER A 138 -28.96 13.14 10.25
C SER A 138 -28.99 11.65 9.90
N LEU A 139 -28.06 10.88 10.46
CA LEU A 139 -27.99 9.43 10.27
C LEU A 139 -28.77 8.73 11.38
N SER A 140 -29.77 7.94 10.99
CA SER A 140 -30.46 7.03 11.92
C SER A 140 -29.49 6.01 12.50
N VAL A 141 -29.78 5.58 13.73
CA VAL A 141 -29.04 4.53 14.43
C VAL A 141 -29.46 3.15 13.94
N ASP A 142 -30.72 2.96 13.53
CA ASP A 142 -31.18 1.71 12.93
C ASP A 142 -31.16 1.81 11.40
N ILE A 143 -30.51 0.83 10.76
CA ILE A 143 -30.40 0.73 9.30
C ILE A 143 -31.76 0.52 8.63
N LYS A 144 -32.77 0.04 9.37
CA LYS A 144 -34.15 -0.10 8.87
C LYS A 144 -34.81 1.25 8.56
N ASP A 145 -34.43 2.28 9.31
CA ASP A 145 -34.99 3.63 9.15
C ASP A 145 -34.22 4.47 8.11
N VAL A 146 -33.20 3.88 7.49
CA VAL A 146 -32.39 4.56 6.47
C VAL A 146 -33.07 4.40 5.11
N PRO A 147 -33.55 5.51 4.50
CA PRO A 147 -34.20 5.49 3.18
C PRO A 147 -33.19 5.20 2.05
N ASP A 148 -33.69 4.71 0.92
CA ASP A 148 -32.88 4.42 -0.28
C ASP A 148 -32.23 5.68 -0.85
N ASP A 149 -32.89 6.83 -0.75
CA ASP A 149 -32.39 8.13 -1.21
C ASP A 149 -31.14 8.62 -0.44
N MET A 150 -30.75 7.92 0.63
CA MET A 150 -29.49 8.16 1.33
C MET A 150 -28.29 8.01 0.40
N THR A 151 -28.41 7.20 -0.64
CA THR A 151 -27.36 7.06 -1.66
C THR A 151 -27.23 8.28 -2.55
N GLU A 152 -28.09 9.29 -2.45
CA GLU A 152 -27.95 10.56 -3.19
C GLU A 152 -27.50 11.72 -2.32
N LYS A 153 -27.45 11.50 -1.00
CA LYS A 153 -27.11 12.52 -0.01
C LYS A 153 -25.60 12.63 0.18
N ILE A 154 -25.14 13.86 0.43
CA ILE A 154 -23.76 14.13 0.84
C ILE A 154 -23.73 14.15 2.37
N LEU A 155 -22.93 13.26 2.96
CA LEU A 155 -22.69 13.18 4.39
C LEU A 155 -21.43 13.96 4.75
N VAL A 156 -21.33 14.42 5.99
CA VAL A 156 -20.18 15.15 6.52
C VAL A 156 -19.50 14.31 7.58
N CYS A 157 -18.19 14.07 7.44
CA CYS A 157 -17.46 13.27 8.39
C CYS A 157 -17.40 13.96 9.76
N GLU A 158 -17.87 13.29 10.82
CA GLU A 158 -17.86 13.86 12.17
C GLU A 158 -16.44 14.17 12.71
N ARG A 159 -15.38 13.55 12.16
CA ARG A 159 -13.98 13.73 12.59
C ARG A 159 -13.21 14.78 11.81
N THR A 160 -13.40 14.86 10.49
CA THR A 160 -12.61 15.74 9.60
C THR A 160 -13.43 16.84 8.95
N GLY A 161 -14.75 16.77 8.99
CA GLY A 161 -15.63 17.66 8.22
C GLY A 161 -15.62 17.39 6.71
N LYS A 162 -14.82 16.43 6.21
CA LYS A 162 -14.77 16.12 4.78
C LYS A 162 -16.09 15.51 4.30
N PRO A 163 -16.59 15.91 3.11
CA PRO A 163 -17.79 15.31 2.54
C PRO A 163 -17.52 13.86 2.11
N TYR A 164 -18.52 13.00 2.24
CA TYR A 164 -18.49 11.63 1.72
C TYR A 164 -19.91 11.18 1.35
N LYS A 165 -19.99 10.12 0.54
CA LYS A 165 -21.26 9.57 0.03
C LYS A 165 -21.27 8.06 0.29
N ILE A 166 -22.46 7.51 0.49
CA ILE A 166 -22.69 6.06 0.55
C ILE A 166 -23.21 5.62 -0.82
N ILE A 167 -22.59 4.61 -1.42
CA ILE A 167 -23.06 4.07 -2.71
C ILE A 167 -24.13 2.97 -2.50
N PRO A 168 -24.98 2.67 -3.50
CA PRO A 168 -26.04 1.66 -3.36
C PRO A 168 -25.54 0.29 -2.89
N HIS A 169 -24.38 -0.15 -3.39
CA HIS A 169 -23.78 -1.41 -2.95
C HIS A 169 -23.35 -1.38 -1.47
N GLU A 170 -22.84 -0.25 -0.97
CA GLU A 170 -22.53 -0.11 0.46
C GLU A 170 -23.81 -0.15 1.30
N LEU A 171 -24.86 0.58 0.91
CA LEU A 171 -26.14 0.57 1.63
C LEU A 171 -26.74 -0.83 1.71
N ALA A 172 -26.70 -1.59 0.61
CA ALA A 172 -27.15 -2.99 0.58
C ALA A 172 -26.35 -3.86 1.56
N LEU A 173 -25.02 -3.70 1.59
CA LEU A 173 -24.14 -4.40 2.53
C LEU A 173 -24.49 -4.09 3.99
N TYR A 174 -24.69 -2.81 4.34
CA TYR A 174 -25.09 -2.40 5.69
C TYR A 174 -26.43 -3.02 6.10
N ARG A 175 -27.41 -3.05 5.20
CA ARG A 175 -28.71 -3.70 5.45
C ARG A 175 -28.59 -5.20 5.65
N GLN A 176 -27.86 -5.88 4.78
CA GLN A 176 -27.64 -7.33 4.85
C GLN A 176 -27.05 -7.74 6.20
N HIS A 177 -26.09 -6.96 6.70
CA HIS A 177 -25.43 -7.23 7.98
C HIS A 177 -26.11 -6.58 9.19
N ARG A 178 -27.22 -5.87 8.99
CA ARG A 178 -27.96 -5.12 10.04
C ARG A 178 -27.06 -4.14 10.80
N LEU A 179 -26.21 -3.42 10.06
CA LEU A 179 -25.23 -2.48 10.59
C LEU A 179 -25.67 -1.03 10.31
N PRO A 180 -25.48 -0.10 11.26
CA PRO A 180 -25.73 1.32 11.01
C PRO A 180 -24.78 1.88 9.94
N LEU A 181 -25.23 2.94 9.26
CA LEU A 181 -24.35 3.68 8.36
C LEU A 181 -23.19 4.35 9.12
N PRO A 182 -22.02 4.48 8.49
CA PRO A 182 -20.86 5.07 9.13
C PRO A 182 -21.03 6.59 9.25
N ARG A 183 -20.61 7.13 10.38
CA ARG A 183 -20.61 8.58 10.70
C ARG A 183 -19.33 9.32 10.29
N VAL A 184 -18.32 8.56 9.89
CA VAL A 184 -17.02 9.07 9.45
C VAL A 184 -16.71 8.55 8.05
N CYS A 185 -15.95 9.33 7.29
CA CYS A 185 -15.61 8.99 5.91
C CYS A 185 -14.75 7.72 5.82
N PHE A 186 -14.61 7.20 4.60
CA PHE A 186 -13.86 5.97 4.34
C PHE A 186 -12.42 6.03 4.88
N ASP A 187 -11.71 7.14 4.69
CA ASP A 187 -10.32 7.29 5.12
C ASP A 187 -10.20 7.18 6.64
N GLU A 188 -11.08 7.84 7.39
CA GLU A 188 -11.08 7.77 8.84
C GLU A 188 -11.45 6.36 9.35
N ARG A 189 -12.37 5.67 8.66
CA ARG A 189 -12.65 4.24 8.94
C ARG A 189 -11.43 3.38 8.65
N HIS A 190 -10.72 3.64 7.55
CA HIS A 190 -9.52 2.92 7.18
C HIS A 190 -8.43 3.12 8.23
N LEU A 191 -8.11 4.36 8.58
CA LEU A 191 -7.13 4.70 9.62
C LEU A 191 -7.47 4.05 10.96
N GLU A 192 -8.75 4.02 11.34
CA GLU A 192 -9.18 3.35 12.57
C GLU A 192 -8.90 1.83 12.52
N ARG A 193 -9.16 1.17 11.39
CA ARG A 193 -8.80 -0.24 11.21
C ARG A 193 -7.30 -0.45 11.29
N ILE A 194 -6.50 0.44 10.68
CA ILE A 194 -5.04 0.36 10.73
C ILE A 194 -4.51 0.53 12.15
N ARG A 195 -5.06 1.47 12.94
CA ARG A 195 -4.68 1.69 14.35
C ARG A 195 -4.92 0.50 15.27
N ARG A 196 -5.86 -0.39 14.92
CA ARG A 196 -6.10 -1.63 15.67
C ARG A 196 -5.02 -2.69 15.43
N ARG A 197 -4.22 -2.55 14.37
CA ARG A 197 -3.12 -3.46 14.08
C ARG A 197 -1.93 -3.09 14.96
N ASN A 198 -1.18 -4.10 15.40
CA ASN A 198 0.11 -3.84 16.00
C ASN A 198 1.04 -3.23 14.94
N PRO A 199 1.88 -2.25 15.32
CA PRO A 199 2.81 -1.64 14.38
C PRO A 199 3.88 -2.65 13.96
N ARG A 200 4.56 -2.36 12.85
CA ARG A 200 5.68 -3.17 12.34
C ARG A 200 6.97 -2.86 13.09
N LYS A 201 6.90 -2.94 14.41
CA LYS A 201 8.01 -2.75 15.34
C LYS A 201 8.03 -3.94 16.29
N LEU A 202 9.21 -4.49 16.51
CA LEU A 202 9.43 -5.47 17.56
C LEU A 202 10.01 -4.78 18.78
N TRP A 203 9.55 -5.23 19.93
CA TRP A 203 10.07 -4.85 21.22
C TRP A 203 10.54 -6.09 21.95
N THR A 204 11.68 -5.96 22.62
CA THR A 204 12.13 -6.92 23.61
C THR A 204 11.25 -6.78 24.86
N ARG A 205 10.60 -7.87 25.26
CA ARG A 205 9.84 -8.01 26.51
C ARG A 205 10.25 -9.29 27.22
N SER A 206 9.91 -9.38 28.50
CA SER A 206 10.03 -10.64 29.25
C SER A 206 8.68 -11.37 29.25
N CYS A 207 8.70 -12.67 28.98
CA CYS A 207 7.53 -13.54 29.12
C CYS A 207 6.95 -13.39 30.53
N MET A 208 5.67 -13.06 30.64
CA MET A 208 5.03 -12.77 31.92
C MET A 208 4.81 -14.01 32.80
N LYS A 209 5.10 -15.22 32.30
CA LYS A 209 5.00 -16.48 33.06
C LYS A 209 6.35 -17.03 33.52
N CYS A 210 7.36 -17.04 32.66
CA CYS A 210 8.65 -17.66 32.96
C CYS A 210 9.84 -16.67 32.95
N GLY A 211 9.61 -15.40 32.65
CA GLY A 211 10.66 -14.36 32.63
C GLY A 211 11.61 -14.40 31.42
N LYS A 212 11.47 -15.37 30.51
CA LYS A 212 12.34 -15.48 29.31
C LYS A 212 12.19 -14.25 28.40
N SER A 213 13.30 -13.72 27.90
CA SER A 213 13.30 -12.65 26.88
C SER A 213 12.65 -13.11 25.58
N ILE A 214 11.77 -12.29 25.02
CA ILE A 214 11.02 -12.52 23.78
C ILE A 214 10.94 -11.23 22.95
N GLU A 215 10.82 -11.39 21.64
CA GLU A 215 10.48 -10.31 20.72
C GLU A 215 8.99 -10.35 20.42
N THR A 216 8.33 -9.21 20.53
CA THR A 216 6.87 -9.11 20.35
C THR A 216 6.46 -7.78 19.73
N THR A 217 5.30 -7.76 19.08
CA THR A 217 4.67 -6.55 18.53
C THR A 217 3.81 -5.79 19.54
N TYR A 218 3.77 -6.26 20.79
CA TYR A 218 3.10 -5.56 21.89
C TYR A 218 4.13 -4.74 22.66
N SER A 219 4.04 -3.42 22.62
CA SER A 219 4.97 -2.56 23.38
C SER A 219 4.87 -2.82 24.90
N PRO A 220 5.95 -2.58 25.67
CA PRO A 220 5.94 -2.78 27.13
C PRO A 220 4.85 -2.01 27.88
N ASP A 221 4.46 -0.83 27.35
CA ASP A 221 3.43 0.04 27.96
C ASP A 221 2.00 -0.49 27.79
N ARG A 222 1.82 -1.56 27.01
CA ARG A 222 0.50 -2.12 26.76
C ARG A 222 0.08 -3.12 27.85
N PRO A 223 -1.23 -3.13 28.21
CA PRO A 223 -1.72 -3.91 29.34
C PRO A 223 -1.85 -5.42 29.04
N GLU A 224 -1.76 -5.86 27.79
CA GLU A 224 -1.97 -7.28 27.48
C GLU A 224 -0.85 -8.18 28.02
N THR A 225 -1.25 -9.37 28.49
CA THR A 225 -0.33 -10.41 28.91
C THR A 225 0.35 -11.06 27.71
N VAL A 226 1.69 -11.08 27.70
CA VAL A 226 2.46 -11.69 26.62
C VAL A 226 3.29 -12.85 27.15
N TYR A 227 3.06 -14.03 26.58
CA TYR A 227 3.82 -15.25 26.87
C TYR A 227 4.78 -15.60 25.74
N CYS A 228 5.85 -16.31 26.08
CA CYS A 228 6.64 -17.01 25.08
C CYS A 228 5.82 -18.16 24.48
N GLU A 229 6.19 -18.58 23.27
CA GLU A 229 5.53 -19.67 22.54
C GLU A 229 5.31 -20.92 23.42
N SER A 230 6.33 -21.38 24.13
CA SER A 230 6.24 -22.57 25.00
C SER A 230 5.27 -22.40 26.18
N CYS A 231 5.12 -21.18 26.71
CA CYS A 231 4.18 -20.91 27.80
C CYS A 231 2.76 -20.74 27.28
N TYR A 232 2.59 -20.10 26.12
CA TYR A 232 1.29 -19.95 25.45
C TYR A 232 0.71 -21.32 25.06
N LEU A 233 1.51 -22.20 24.46
CA LEU A 233 1.03 -23.53 24.04
C LEU A 233 0.55 -24.39 25.21
N LYS A 234 1.12 -24.25 26.41
CA LYS A 234 0.68 -24.96 27.63
C LYS A 234 -0.61 -24.42 28.26
N GLU A 235 -1.06 -23.23 27.84
CA GLU A 235 -2.30 -22.61 28.32
C GLU A 235 -3.45 -22.85 27.35
N VAL A 236 -3.14 -22.97 26.06
CA VAL A 236 -4.15 -23.15 24.99
C VAL A 236 -4.40 -24.62 24.65
N TYR A 237 -3.46 -25.51 24.99
CA TYR A 237 -3.55 -26.97 24.83
C TYR A 237 -3.27 -27.65 26.17
#